data_AF-A0A504UF78-F1
#
_entry.id   AF-A0A504UF78-F1
#
_cell.length_a   1.000
_cell.length_b   1.000
_cell.length_c   1.000
_cell.angle_alpha   90.00
_cell.angle_beta   90.00
_cell.angle_gamma   90.00
#
_symmetry.space_group_name_H-M   'P 1'
#
loop_
_entity.id
_entity.type
_entity.pdbx_description
1 polymer ?
#
loop_
_entity_poly.entity_id
_entity_poly.type
_entity_poly.pdbx_seq_one_letter_code
_entity_poly.pdbx_strand_id
1 'polypeptide(L)'
;MFYITSEPTSGYVNKSNSSDWQRWIRRSLPEGLDDEVQQRLVSNLKHVLVGLELKAALIIPHARRGMGPSVLFEPYLHIMNFEFCVGVFSVLEGIGSALWLRENGLDGSEGNRVAPFQWKPSLVSKFDPSGEDSLDTLVDCVKSVRDKLHQDQIGARSSIDWHSFSFDDAFVPAFRALRCLLLREEQRLPESTNLRSL
;
A
#
# COMPACT_ATOMS: atom_id res chain seq x y z
N MET A 1 -5.08 -24.18 22.96
CA MET A 1 -4.03 -23.15 23.06
C MET A 1 -3.07 -23.39 21.91
N PHE A 2 -3.03 -22.49 20.92
CA PHE A 2 -2.15 -22.62 19.76
C PHE A 2 -0.86 -21.84 20.04
N TYR A 3 0.29 -22.50 19.85
CA TYR A 3 1.61 -21.89 19.99
C TYR A 3 2.27 -21.84 18.61
N ILE A 4 2.74 -20.66 18.21
CA ILE A 4 3.41 -20.44 16.90
C ILE A 4 4.90 -20.79 17.00
N THR A 5 5.51 -20.77 18.20
CA THR A 5 6.90 -21.23 18.45
C THR A 5 7.05 -21.86 19.84
N SER A 6 8.02 -22.77 19.99
CA SER A 6 8.41 -23.41 21.26
C SER A 6 9.42 -22.61 22.10
N GLU A 7 9.93 -21.50 21.56
CA GLU A 7 10.90 -20.62 22.22
C GLU A 7 10.32 -19.21 22.44
N PRO A 8 10.73 -18.50 23.50
CA PRO A 8 10.35 -17.10 23.71
C PRO A 8 10.96 -16.23 22.61
N THR A 9 10.14 -15.87 21.63
CA THR A 9 10.49 -14.85 20.64
C THR A 9 10.34 -13.48 21.30
N SER A 10 11.23 -12.54 20.95
CA SER A 10 11.19 -11.15 21.42
C SER A 10 9.97 -10.34 20.93
N GLY A 11 8.98 -11.00 20.32
CA GLY A 11 7.77 -10.38 19.78
C GLY A 11 8.05 -9.44 18.60
N TYR A 12 6.99 -8.85 18.06
CA TYR A 12 7.11 -7.76 17.11
C TYR A 12 7.52 -6.47 17.84
N VAL A 13 8.63 -5.85 17.43
CA VAL A 13 9.04 -4.54 17.91
C VAL A 13 8.59 -3.50 16.88
N ASN A 14 7.68 -2.61 17.29
CA ASN A 14 7.27 -1.52 16.43
C ASN A 14 8.45 -0.56 16.19
N LYS A 15 8.77 -0.31 14.93
CA LYS A 15 9.90 0.54 14.52
C LYS A 15 9.49 1.99 14.30
N SER A 16 8.24 2.26 13.96
CA SER A 16 7.72 3.56 13.54
C SER A 16 6.26 3.72 14.00
N ASN A 17 5.88 4.93 14.39
CA ASN A 17 4.52 5.25 14.80
C ASN A 17 3.77 5.98 13.67
N SER A 18 2.44 5.98 13.75
CA SER A 18 1.59 6.69 12.77
C SER A 18 1.90 8.19 12.69
N SER A 19 2.38 8.81 13.78
CA SER A 19 2.83 10.21 13.78
C SER A 19 4.00 10.46 12.83
N ASP A 20 4.88 9.47 12.67
CA ASP A 20 6.16 9.63 11.98
C ASP A 20 5.95 9.75 10.46
N TRP A 21 4.85 9.18 9.96
CA TRP A 21 4.44 9.24 8.56
C TRP A 21 3.83 10.57 8.13
N GLN A 22 3.34 11.40 9.07
CA GLN A 22 2.61 12.62 8.72
C GLN A 22 3.43 13.58 7.86
N ARG A 23 4.74 13.68 8.12
CA ARG A 23 5.63 14.58 7.39
C ARG A 23 5.75 14.18 5.91
N TRP A 24 5.93 12.88 5.65
CA TRP A 24 5.97 12.36 4.28
C TRP A 24 4.63 12.57 3.58
N ILE A 25 3.52 12.17 4.22
CA ILE A 25 2.18 12.27 3.61
C ILE A 25 1.84 13.72 3.23
N ARG A 26 2.02 14.66 4.15
CA ARG A 26 1.72 16.08 3.89
C ARG A 26 2.51 16.63 2.71
N ARG A 27 3.74 16.16 2.52
CA ARG A 27 4.59 16.59 1.40
C ARG A 27 4.20 15.93 0.07
N SER A 28 3.73 14.68 0.13
CA SER A 28 3.26 13.96 -1.05
C SER A 28 1.94 14.53 -1.59
N LEU A 29 1.10 15.11 -0.73
CA LEU A 29 -0.13 15.80 -1.11
C LEU A 29 0.16 17.16 -1.79
N PRO A 30 -0.66 17.57 -2.77
CA PRO A 30 -0.56 18.90 -3.36
C PRO A 30 -1.07 19.98 -2.39
N GLU A 31 -0.62 21.22 -2.61
CA GLU A 31 -1.11 22.39 -1.88
C GLU A 31 -2.52 22.81 -2.38
N GLY A 32 -3.29 23.47 -1.50
CA GLY A 32 -4.60 24.03 -1.82
C GLY A 32 -5.77 23.05 -1.76
N LEU A 33 -5.60 21.87 -1.16
CA LEU A 33 -6.73 21.06 -0.71
C LEU A 33 -7.46 21.77 0.42
N ASP A 34 -8.74 21.46 0.59
CA ASP A 34 -9.48 21.87 1.78
C ASP A 34 -8.81 21.30 3.04
N ASP A 35 -8.74 22.12 4.10
CA ASP A 35 -8.00 21.77 5.32
C ASP A 35 -8.54 20.50 5.97
N GLU A 36 -9.86 20.29 5.97
CA GLU A 36 -10.48 19.10 6.54
C GLU A 36 -10.22 17.87 5.68
N VAL A 37 -10.30 18.02 4.35
CA VAL A 37 -9.93 16.96 3.39
C VAL A 37 -8.48 16.53 3.58
N GLN A 38 -7.55 17.49 3.68
CA GLN A 38 -6.14 17.22 3.90
C GLN A 38 -5.91 16.51 5.23
N GLN A 39 -6.55 16.96 6.32
CA GLN A 39 -6.44 16.34 7.63
C GLN A 39 -6.96 14.89 7.64
N ARG A 40 -8.11 14.64 7.02
CA ARG A 40 -8.69 13.30 6.88
C ARG A 40 -7.77 12.38 6.07
N LEU A 41 -7.24 12.85 4.94
CA LEU A 41 -6.27 12.10 4.14
C LEU A 41 -5.02 11.74 4.94
N VAL A 42 -4.42 12.73 5.62
CA VAL A 42 -3.24 12.49 6.48
C VAL A 42 -3.55 11.49 7.59
N SER A 43 -4.71 11.62 8.23
CA SER A 43 -5.12 10.73 9.32
C SER A 43 -5.38 9.30 8.84
N ASN A 44 -5.98 9.10 7.68
CA ASN A 44 -6.25 7.77 7.15
C ASN A 44 -4.96 7.12 6.64
N LEU A 45 -4.20 7.83 5.81
CA LEU A 45 -3.00 7.30 5.16
C LEU A 45 -1.92 6.90 6.16
N LYS A 46 -1.74 7.62 7.28
CA LYS A 46 -0.76 7.23 8.31
C LYS A 46 -1.07 5.86 8.94
N HIS A 47 -2.34 5.53 9.12
CA HIS A 47 -2.74 4.24 9.69
C HIS A 47 -2.56 3.12 8.66
N VAL A 48 -2.89 3.38 7.40
CA VAL A 48 -2.65 2.44 6.30
C VAL A 48 -1.14 2.14 6.18
N LEU A 49 -0.28 3.16 6.16
CA LEU A 49 1.17 2.99 6.01
C LEU A 49 1.79 2.18 7.16
N VAL A 50 1.43 2.44 8.42
CA VAL A 50 1.91 1.61 9.55
C VAL A 50 1.39 0.17 9.45
N GLY A 51 0.16 -0.03 9.00
CA GLY A 51 -0.38 -1.37 8.73
C GLY A 51 0.40 -2.10 7.63
N LEU A 52 0.82 -1.39 6.58
CA LEU A 52 1.68 -1.92 5.53
C LEU A 52 3.08 -2.24 6.05
N GLU A 53 3.65 -1.41 6.93
CA GLU A 53 4.96 -1.68 7.56
C GLU A 53 4.97 -2.98 8.36
N LEU A 54 3.94 -3.21 9.17
CA LEU A 54 3.78 -4.46 9.92
C LEU A 54 3.71 -5.66 8.98
N LYS A 55 2.90 -5.56 7.92
CA LYS A 55 2.75 -6.64 6.93
C LYS A 55 4.06 -6.91 6.21
N ALA A 56 4.75 -5.89 5.72
CA ALA A 56 6.06 -6.04 5.08
C ALA A 56 7.08 -6.70 6.02
N ALA A 57 7.09 -6.31 7.30
CA ALA A 57 7.97 -6.89 8.31
C ALA A 57 7.73 -8.38 8.58
N LEU A 58 6.54 -8.91 8.26
CA LEU A 58 6.21 -10.33 8.39
C LEU A 58 6.38 -11.08 7.07
N ILE A 59 5.91 -10.50 5.96
CA ILE A 59 5.93 -11.09 4.62
C ILE A 59 7.37 -11.27 4.12
N ILE A 60 8.21 -10.23 4.21
CA ILE A 60 9.56 -10.24 3.61
C ILE A 60 10.46 -11.31 4.27
N PRO A 61 10.60 -11.37 5.61
CA PRO A 61 11.41 -12.41 6.24
C PRO A 61 10.88 -13.81 5.98
N HIS A 62 9.55 -13.98 5.95
CA HIS A 62 8.95 -15.25 5.58
C HIS A 62 9.33 -15.65 4.15
N ALA A 63 9.13 -14.79 3.15
CA ALA A 63 9.44 -15.09 1.76
C ALA A 63 10.95 -15.34 1.52
N ARG A 64 11.83 -14.67 2.28
CA ARG A 64 13.29 -14.76 2.14
C ARG A 64 13.97 -15.83 2.99
N ARG A 65 13.20 -16.65 3.72
CA ARG A 65 13.74 -17.69 4.61
C ARG A 65 14.54 -18.80 3.90
N GLY A 66 14.42 -18.91 2.58
CA GLY A 66 14.98 -20.03 1.82
C GLY A 66 14.40 -21.37 2.31
N MET A 67 15.28 -22.30 2.65
CA MET A 67 14.90 -23.60 3.25
C MET A 67 14.65 -23.52 4.78
N GLY A 68 14.72 -22.35 5.38
CA GLY A 68 14.46 -22.14 6.80
C GLY A 68 13.00 -22.44 7.21
N PRO A 69 12.74 -22.57 8.53
CA PRO A 69 11.41 -22.89 9.03
C PRO A 69 10.38 -21.84 8.64
N SER A 70 9.16 -22.29 8.31
CA SER A 70 8.06 -21.40 7.97
C SER A 70 7.67 -20.53 9.16
N VAL A 71 7.76 -19.20 8.99
CA VAL A 71 7.39 -18.23 10.05
C VAL A 71 5.89 -17.93 10.03
N LEU A 72 5.22 -18.20 8.92
CA LEU A 72 3.79 -17.93 8.72
C LEU A 72 3.12 -19.17 8.15
N PHE A 73 1.85 -19.35 8.47
CA PHE A 73 1.00 -20.31 7.81
C PHE A 73 0.68 -19.81 6.39
N GLU A 74 0.81 -20.65 5.37
CA GLU A 74 0.74 -20.25 3.96
C GLU A 74 -0.58 -19.56 3.56
N PRO A 75 -1.77 -20.05 3.95
CA PRO A 75 -3.02 -19.32 3.70
C PRO A 75 -3.04 -17.92 4.32
N TYR A 76 -2.39 -17.73 5.48
CA TYR A 76 -2.30 -16.43 6.12
C TYR A 76 -1.33 -15.49 5.38
N LEU A 77 -0.25 -16.02 4.79
CA LEU A 77 0.61 -15.26 3.89
C LEU A 77 -0.18 -14.71 2.69
N HIS A 78 -0.99 -15.55 2.02
CA HIS A 78 -1.83 -15.12 0.89
C HIS A 78 -2.81 -14.02 1.29
N ILE A 79 -3.45 -14.14 2.46
CA ILE A 79 -4.33 -13.09 3.00
C ILE A 79 -3.56 -11.81 3.25
N MET A 80 -2.38 -11.88 3.88
CA MET A 80 -1.57 -10.69 4.13
C MET A 80 -1.06 -10.03 2.85
N ASN A 81 -0.68 -10.80 1.82
CA ASN A 81 -0.30 -10.26 0.51
C ASN A 81 -1.48 -9.53 -0.14
N PHE A 82 -2.67 -10.12 -0.10
CA PHE A 82 -3.89 -9.46 -0.58
C PHE A 82 -4.18 -8.16 0.16
N GLU A 83 -4.19 -8.19 1.49
CA GLU A 83 -4.44 -7.00 2.31
C GLU A 83 -3.35 -5.93 2.11
N PHE A 84 -2.11 -6.33 1.82
CA PHE A 84 -1.04 -5.42 1.45
C PHE A 84 -1.38 -4.71 0.13
N CYS A 85 -1.84 -5.44 -0.91
CA CYS A 85 -2.32 -4.83 -2.16
C CYS A 85 -3.48 -3.87 -1.92
N VAL A 86 -4.45 -4.21 -1.07
CA VAL A 86 -5.57 -3.32 -0.72
C VAL A 86 -5.05 -2.03 -0.09
N GLY A 87 -4.16 -2.12 0.90
CA GLY A 87 -3.60 -0.94 1.55
C GLY A 87 -2.76 -0.09 0.61
N VAL A 88 -1.93 -0.70 -0.25
CA VAL A 88 -1.16 0.02 -1.28
C VAL A 88 -2.11 0.75 -2.23
N PHE A 89 -3.17 0.09 -2.70
CA PHE A 89 -4.16 0.74 -3.56
C PHE A 89 -4.78 1.97 -2.88
N SER A 90 -5.16 1.88 -1.60
CA SER A 90 -5.70 3.03 -0.86
C SER A 90 -4.72 4.20 -0.76
N VAL A 91 -3.41 3.93 -0.65
CA VAL A 91 -2.37 4.99 -0.68
C VAL A 91 -2.29 5.64 -2.06
N LEU A 92 -2.22 4.83 -3.11
CA LEU A 92 -2.16 5.29 -4.51
C LEU A 92 -3.39 6.13 -4.86
N GLU A 93 -4.59 5.64 -4.50
CA GLU A 93 -5.86 6.31 -4.72
C GLU A 93 -5.98 7.62 -3.93
N GLY A 94 -5.62 7.62 -2.64
CA GLY A 94 -5.72 8.82 -1.80
C GLY A 94 -4.83 9.95 -2.30
N ILE A 95 -3.58 9.64 -2.66
CA ILE A 95 -2.64 10.64 -3.19
C ILE A 95 -3.02 11.03 -4.62
N GLY A 96 -3.33 10.05 -5.49
CA GLY A 96 -3.73 10.30 -6.87
C GLY A 96 -4.97 11.18 -6.96
N SER A 97 -6.00 10.88 -6.18
CA SER A 97 -7.25 11.65 -6.18
C SER A 97 -7.02 13.08 -5.73
N ALA A 98 -6.17 13.29 -4.72
CA ALA A 98 -5.79 14.63 -4.29
C ALA A 98 -5.07 15.42 -5.39
N LEU A 99 -4.16 14.79 -6.13
CA LEU A 99 -3.50 15.41 -7.28
C LEU A 99 -4.48 15.80 -8.37
N TRP A 100 -5.33 14.85 -8.77
CA TRP A 100 -6.34 15.07 -9.81
C TRP A 100 -7.29 16.21 -9.44
N LEU A 101 -7.76 16.27 -8.18
CA LEU A 101 -8.61 17.37 -7.72
C LEU A 101 -7.93 18.73 -7.95
N ARG A 102 -6.68 18.88 -7.51
CA ARG A 102 -5.94 20.13 -7.66
C ARG A 102 -5.65 20.50 -9.12
N GLU A 103 -5.29 19.52 -9.94
CA GLU A 103 -5.09 19.72 -11.38
C GLU A 103 -6.37 20.20 -12.10
N ASN A 104 -7.55 19.91 -11.54
CA ASN A 104 -8.86 20.31 -12.07
C ASN A 104 -9.47 21.51 -11.30
N GLY A 105 -8.67 22.22 -10.49
CA GLY A 105 -9.13 23.41 -9.77
C GLY A 105 -10.10 23.13 -8.61
N LEU A 106 -10.18 21.87 -8.16
CA LEU A 106 -11.01 21.42 -7.04
C LEU A 106 -10.16 21.23 -5.79
N ASP A 107 -10.76 21.38 -4.61
CA ASP A 107 -10.09 21.20 -3.31
C ASP A 107 -10.59 19.97 -2.53
N GLY A 108 -11.64 19.30 -3.04
CA GLY A 108 -12.26 18.10 -2.47
C GLY A 108 -13.37 18.35 -1.46
N SER A 109 -13.66 19.61 -1.11
CA SER A 109 -14.68 19.98 -0.11
C SER A 109 -16.09 19.46 -0.45
N GLU A 110 -16.41 19.38 -1.73
CA GLU A 110 -17.70 18.88 -2.26
C GLU A 110 -17.83 17.35 -2.23
N GLY A 111 -16.83 16.61 -1.71
CA GLY A 111 -16.89 15.15 -1.62
C GLY A 111 -16.89 14.46 -2.99
N ASN A 112 -16.16 15.02 -3.96
CA ASN A 112 -16.13 14.51 -5.34
C ASN A 112 -15.69 13.04 -5.38
N ARG A 113 -16.45 12.23 -6.12
CA ARG A 113 -16.03 10.88 -6.46
C ARG A 113 -15.02 10.93 -7.61
N VAL A 114 -13.81 10.46 -7.37
CA VAL A 114 -12.74 10.38 -8.39
C VAL A 114 -12.51 8.91 -8.74
N ALA A 115 -12.77 8.55 -9.99
CA ALA A 115 -12.59 7.18 -10.46
C ALA A 115 -11.11 6.86 -10.76
N PRO A 116 -10.69 5.57 -10.71
CA PRO A 116 -9.31 5.17 -10.97
C PRO A 116 -8.70 5.69 -12.26
N PHE A 117 -9.46 5.68 -13.36
CA PHE A 117 -8.97 6.18 -14.64
C PHE A 117 -8.72 7.69 -14.66
N GLN A 118 -9.33 8.44 -13.73
CA GLN A 118 -9.15 9.88 -13.62
C GLN A 118 -7.87 10.21 -12.86
N TRP A 119 -7.65 9.58 -11.70
CA TRP A 119 -6.52 9.92 -10.85
C TRP A 119 -5.21 9.24 -11.20
N LYS A 120 -5.25 8.07 -11.86
CA LYS A 120 -4.03 7.31 -12.20
C LYS A 120 -3.03 8.15 -13.04
N PRO A 121 -3.45 8.88 -14.10
CA PRO A 121 -2.54 9.73 -14.87
C PRO A 121 -1.83 10.80 -14.03
N SER A 122 -2.54 11.48 -13.14
CA SER A 122 -1.98 12.50 -12.23
C SER A 122 -0.92 11.92 -11.30
N LEU A 123 -1.17 10.71 -10.78
CA LEU A 123 -0.21 10.00 -9.94
C LEU A 123 1.06 9.62 -10.73
N VAL A 124 0.91 9.03 -11.90
CA VAL A 124 2.04 8.60 -12.76
C VAL A 124 2.86 9.81 -13.20
N SER A 125 2.21 10.89 -13.64
CA SER A 125 2.90 12.12 -14.05
C SER A 125 3.76 12.72 -12.93
N LYS A 126 3.32 12.61 -11.67
CA LYS A 126 4.08 13.13 -10.52
C LYS A 126 5.22 12.23 -10.06
N PHE A 127 4.99 10.91 -10.03
CA PHE A 127 5.88 9.96 -9.35
C PHE A 127 6.71 9.08 -10.29
N ASP A 128 6.33 8.95 -11.56
CA ASP A 128 7.08 8.20 -12.59
C ASP A 128 6.93 8.90 -13.96
N PRO A 129 7.39 10.16 -14.12
CA PRO A 129 7.20 10.93 -15.35
C PRO A 129 7.96 10.35 -16.56
N SER A 130 9.05 9.62 -16.33
CA SER A 130 9.83 8.95 -17.39
C SER A 130 9.30 7.56 -17.73
N GLY A 131 8.48 6.95 -16.85
CA GLY A 131 7.99 5.58 -17.01
C GLY A 131 9.03 4.51 -16.68
N GLU A 132 10.20 4.88 -16.12
CA GLU A 132 11.30 3.97 -15.82
C GLU A 132 10.89 2.91 -14.78
N ASP A 133 10.03 3.28 -13.84
CA ASP A 133 9.57 2.37 -12.78
C ASP A 133 8.28 1.61 -13.15
N SER A 134 7.69 1.89 -14.33
CA SER A 134 6.45 1.27 -14.81
C SER A 134 5.28 1.40 -13.82
N LEU A 135 5.17 2.55 -13.14
CA LEU A 135 4.17 2.78 -12.10
C LEU A 135 2.74 2.56 -12.60
N ASP A 136 2.44 2.94 -13.85
CA ASP A 136 1.12 2.74 -14.46
C ASP A 136 0.70 1.25 -14.45
N THR A 137 1.58 0.38 -14.94
CA THR A 137 1.39 -1.07 -14.95
C THR A 137 1.28 -1.63 -13.53
N LEU A 138 2.12 -1.15 -12.61
CA LEU A 138 2.10 -1.60 -11.22
C LEU A 138 0.79 -1.24 -10.52
N VAL A 139 0.22 -0.05 -10.77
CA VAL A 139 -1.11 0.35 -10.26
C VAL A 139 -2.18 -0.61 -10.76
N ASP A 140 -2.15 -0.99 -12.04
CA ASP A 140 -3.12 -1.92 -12.62
C ASP A 140 -2.98 -3.34 -12.04
N CYS A 141 -1.75 -3.81 -11.79
CA CYS A 141 -1.50 -5.08 -11.09
C CYS A 141 -2.10 -5.08 -9.67
N VAL A 142 -1.85 -4.01 -8.90
CA VAL A 142 -2.37 -3.87 -7.53
C VAL A 142 -3.90 -3.85 -7.53
N LYS A 143 -4.50 -3.08 -8.45
CA LYS A 143 -5.96 -3.01 -8.61
C LYS A 143 -6.57 -4.36 -8.97
N SER A 144 -5.94 -5.10 -9.89
CA SER A 144 -6.37 -6.44 -10.28
C SER A 144 -6.42 -7.39 -9.09
N VAL A 145 -5.42 -7.37 -8.20
CA VAL A 145 -5.42 -8.19 -6.97
C VAL A 145 -6.49 -7.75 -5.98
N ARG A 146 -6.63 -6.45 -5.73
CA ARG A 146 -7.68 -5.87 -4.87
C ARG A 146 -9.08 -6.34 -5.28
N ASP A 147 -9.34 -6.41 -6.59
CA ASP A 147 -10.65 -6.74 -7.18
C ASP A 147 -10.98 -8.25 -7.19
N LYS A 148 -10.09 -9.12 -6.71
CA LYS A 148 -10.37 -10.56 -6.64
C LYS A 148 -11.26 -10.94 -5.44
N LEU A 149 -11.19 -10.18 -4.35
CA LEU A 149 -11.90 -10.47 -3.11
C LEU A 149 -13.13 -9.58 -2.86
N HIS A 150 -14.20 -9.80 -3.63
CA HIS A 150 -15.53 -9.23 -3.39
C HIS A 150 -16.43 -10.19 -2.58
N GLN A 151 -17.06 -9.71 -1.50
CA GLN A 151 -17.99 -10.50 -0.67
C GLN A 151 -19.44 -10.42 -1.15
N ASP A 152 -19.76 -9.44 -2.00
CA ASP A 152 -21.08 -9.15 -2.56
C ASP A 152 -21.37 -9.88 -3.89
N GLN A 153 -20.36 -10.50 -4.50
CA GLN A 153 -20.47 -11.17 -5.81
C GLN A 153 -20.11 -12.66 -5.75
N ILE A 154 -20.59 -13.38 -4.73
CA ILE A 154 -20.23 -14.78 -4.47
C ILE A 154 -20.53 -15.70 -5.67
N GLY A 155 -21.65 -15.48 -6.37
CA GLY A 155 -22.06 -16.27 -7.53
C GLY A 155 -21.32 -15.97 -8.84
N ALA A 156 -20.58 -14.85 -8.91
CA ALA A 156 -19.78 -14.47 -10.07
C ALA A 156 -18.36 -15.07 -10.04
N ARG A 157 -18.02 -15.84 -9.00
CA ARG A 157 -16.71 -16.45 -8.85
C ARG A 157 -16.60 -17.76 -9.63
N SER A 158 -15.78 -17.76 -10.67
CA SER A 158 -14.90 -18.91 -10.88
C SER A 158 -14.01 -19.05 -9.63
N SER A 159 -13.68 -20.27 -9.24
CA SER A 159 -12.84 -20.59 -8.07
C SER A 159 -11.74 -19.55 -7.84
N ILE A 160 -11.66 -18.97 -6.63
CA ILE A 160 -10.60 -18.01 -6.28
C ILE A 160 -9.26 -18.74 -6.42
N ASP A 161 -8.44 -18.28 -7.35
CA ASP A 161 -7.06 -18.72 -7.41
C ASP A 161 -6.26 -18.05 -6.30
N TRP A 162 -6.16 -18.74 -5.15
CA TRP A 162 -5.41 -18.27 -4.00
C TRP A 162 -3.90 -18.13 -4.28
N HIS A 163 -3.37 -18.84 -5.27
CA HIS A 163 -1.97 -18.67 -5.69
C HIS A 163 -1.73 -17.34 -6.40
N SER A 164 -2.78 -16.72 -6.93
CA SER A 164 -2.70 -15.38 -7.49
C SER A 164 -2.53 -14.26 -6.43
N PHE A 165 -2.46 -14.63 -5.15
CA PHE A 165 -2.05 -13.79 -4.02
C PHE A 165 -0.63 -14.13 -3.52
N SER A 166 0.23 -14.68 -4.40
CA SER A 166 1.61 -15.05 -4.07
C SER A 166 2.49 -13.85 -3.73
N PHE A 167 3.67 -14.12 -3.17
CA PHE A 167 4.67 -13.09 -2.92
C PHE A 167 5.10 -12.38 -4.23
N ASP A 168 5.38 -13.15 -5.28
CA ASP A 168 5.91 -12.62 -6.53
C ASP A 168 4.85 -11.91 -7.39
N ASP A 169 3.61 -12.41 -7.41
CA ASP A 169 2.56 -11.87 -8.30
C ASP A 169 1.71 -10.79 -7.64
N ALA A 170 1.63 -10.77 -6.30
CA ALA A 170 0.84 -9.78 -5.56
C ALA A 170 1.72 -8.83 -4.75
N PHE A 171 2.52 -9.35 -3.81
CA PHE A 171 3.26 -8.49 -2.88
C PHE A 171 4.36 -7.68 -3.57
N VAL A 172 5.20 -8.29 -4.41
CA VAL A 172 6.32 -7.60 -5.05
C VAL A 172 5.86 -6.43 -5.94
N PRO A 173 4.86 -6.58 -6.83
CA PRO A 173 4.33 -5.46 -7.61
C PRO A 173 3.75 -4.35 -6.73
N ALA A 174 2.99 -4.71 -5.68
CA ALA A 174 2.43 -3.73 -4.75
C ALA A 174 3.52 -2.96 -3.99
N PHE A 175 4.55 -3.65 -3.52
CA PHE A 175 5.66 -3.03 -2.83
C PHE A 175 6.42 -2.09 -3.77
N ARG A 176 6.66 -2.50 -5.02
CA ARG A 176 7.29 -1.64 -6.03
C ARG A 176 6.45 -0.40 -6.33
N ALA A 177 5.14 -0.54 -6.52
CA ALA A 177 4.23 0.59 -6.74
C ALA A 177 4.32 1.62 -5.61
N LEU A 178 4.30 1.13 -4.36
CA LEU A 178 4.43 1.98 -3.20
C LEU A 178 5.80 2.68 -3.16
N ARG A 179 6.89 1.96 -3.48
CA ARG A 179 8.24 2.55 -3.50
C ARG A 179 8.38 3.71 -4.47
N CYS A 180 7.75 3.67 -5.66
CA CYS A 180 7.76 4.80 -6.60
C CYS A 180 7.31 6.10 -5.91
N LEU A 181 6.28 6.01 -5.05
CA LEU A 181 5.81 7.15 -4.27
C LEU A 181 6.77 7.50 -3.13
N LEU A 182 7.19 6.50 -2.35
CA LEU A 182 8.00 6.71 -1.14
C LEU A 182 9.34 7.37 -1.45
N LEU A 183 10.03 6.90 -2.50
CA LEU A 183 11.39 7.33 -2.83
C LEU A 183 11.48 8.76 -3.36
N ARG A 184 10.36 9.33 -3.86
CA ARG A 184 10.31 10.73 -4.28
C ARG A 184 10.61 11.71 -3.14
N GLU A 185 10.29 11.32 -1.91
CA GLU A 185 10.48 12.10 -0.70
C GLU A 185 11.21 11.26 0.37
N GLU A 186 12.21 10.47 -0.06
CA GLU A 186 12.93 9.47 0.76
C GLU A 186 13.48 10.05 2.06
N GLN A 187 14.00 11.28 2.03
CA GLN A 187 14.54 12.00 3.18
C GLN A 187 13.50 12.36 4.25
N ARG A 188 12.21 12.19 3.96
CA ARG A 188 11.09 12.45 4.87
C ARG A 188 10.42 11.18 5.40
N LEU A 189 10.87 10.01 4.94
CA LEU A 189 10.40 8.73 5.46
C LEU A 189 10.86 8.54 6.92
N PRO A 190 10.11 7.77 7.74
CA PRO A 190 10.60 7.32 9.04
C PRO A 190 11.93 6.56 8.86
N GLU A 191 12.93 6.88 9.67
CA GLU A 191 14.29 6.32 9.53
C GLU A 191 14.32 4.79 9.59
N SER A 192 13.44 4.21 10.39
CA SER A 192 13.36 2.79 10.73
C SER A 192 12.30 2.02 9.94
N THR A 193 11.74 2.61 8.88
CA THR A 193 10.62 2.02 8.12
C THR A 193 10.98 0.68 7.47
N ASN A 194 10.04 -0.27 7.48
CA ASN A 194 10.17 -1.54 6.76
C ASN A 194 9.76 -1.45 5.27
N LEU A 195 9.39 -0.26 4.76
CA LEU A 195 8.90 -0.06 3.39
C LEU A 195 9.96 0.50 2.43
N ARG A 196 11.22 0.65 2.87
CA ARG A 196 12.29 1.27 2.06
C ARG A 196 12.83 0.35 0.97
N SER A 197 13.09 -0.90 1.33
CA SER A 197 13.73 -1.89 0.45
C SER A 197 13.06 -3.23 0.59
N LEU A 198 12.91 -3.89 -0.54
CA LEU A 198 12.37 -5.23 -0.62
C LEU A 198 13.43 -6.21 -0.14
#